data_AF-A0A7C0YU69-F1
#
_entry.id   AF-A0A7C0YU69-F1
#
_cell.length_a   1.000
_cell.length_b   1.000
_cell.length_c   1.000
_cell.angle_alpha   90.00
_cell.angle_beta   90.00
_cell.angle_gamma   90.00
#
_symmetry.space_group_name_H-M   'P 1'
#
loop_
_entity.id
_entity.type
_entity.pdbx_description
1 polymer ?
#
loop_
_entity_poly.entity_id
_entity_poly.type
_entity_poly.pdbx_seq_one_letter_code
_entity_poly.pdbx_strand_id
1 'polypeptide(L)'
;MRGQLSLDLLFAFVLVTLTMLNLIYLANNEMAHAESFDVMAKVRVFSAEIVDHTAKVYAVGEGYKLKEEAPQISGGSFRIVFNGTTNKIIVNATVDGKNYWIVKNSTVPITNASIVVDSGESFWITTVRIGEMLYANITE
;
A
#
# COMPACT_ATOMS: atom_id res chain seq x y z
N MET A 1 -59.41 -9.06 18.58
CA MET A 1 -58.23 -9.97 18.63
C MET A 1 -57.49 -10.11 17.30
N ARG A 2 -58.13 -10.37 16.15
CA ARG A 2 -57.41 -10.55 14.86
C ARG A 2 -56.58 -9.33 14.40
N GLY A 3 -57.08 -8.10 14.58
CA GLY A 3 -56.36 -6.87 14.19
C GLY A 3 -55.16 -6.51 15.08
N GLN A 4 -55.14 -6.98 16.34
CA GLN A 4 -54.01 -6.79 17.25
C GLN A 4 -52.88 -7.78 16.90
N LEU A 5 -53.23 -9.02 16.58
CA LEU A 5 -52.27 -10.05 16.14
C LEU A 5 -51.58 -9.68 14.81
N SER A 6 -52.29 -9.02 13.89
CA SER A 6 -51.70 -8.51 12.63
C SER A 6 -50.77 -7.32 12.84
N LEU A 7 -51.06 -6.47 13.83
CA LEU A 7 -50.26 -5.28 14.14
C LEU A 7 -48.98 -5.67 14.90
N ASP A 8 -49.06 -6.62 15.83
CA ASP A 8 -47.88 -7.19 16.49
C ASP A 8 -46.97 -7.93 15.49
N LEU A 9 -47.55 -8.67 14.54
CA LEU A 9 -46.79 -9.31 13.46
C LEU A 9 -46.09 -8.27 12.57
N LEU A 10 -46.77 -7.16 12.27
CA LEU A 10 -46.20 -6.07 11.47
C LEU A 10 -45.02 -5.41 12.21
N PHE A 11 -45.17 -5.14 13.51
CA PHE A 11 -44.08 -4.62 14.33
C PHE A 11 -42.89 -5.59 14.42
N ALA A 12 -43.15 -6.88 14.62
CA ALA A 12 -42.12 -7.90 14.63
C ALA A 12 -41.36 -7.95 13.28
N PHE A 13 -42.09 -7.90 12.16
CA PHE A 13 -41.48 -7.91 10.83
C PHE A 13 -40.63 -6.66 10.57
N VAL A 14 -41.12 -5.48 10.95
CA VAL A 14 -40.35 -4.23 10.86
C VAL A 14 -39.09 -4.31 11.71
N LEU A 15 -39.18 -4.80 12.94
CA LEU A 15 -38.03 -4.94 13.83
C LEU A 15 -36.97 -5.90 13.25
N VAL A 16 -37.41 -7.05 12.74
CA VAL A 16 -36.50 -8.02 12.10
C VAL A 16 -35.84 -7.40 10.87
N THR A 17 -36.60 -6.70 10.04
CA THR A 17 -36.08 -6.06 8.82
C THR A 17 -35.06 -4.99 9.16
N LEU A 18 -35.35 -4.11 10.12
CA LEU A 18 -34.40 -3.08 10.59
C LEU A 18 -33.13 -3.71 11.16
N THR A 19 -33.27 -4.79 11.91
CA THR A 19 -32.12 -5.52 12.47
C THR A 19 -31.25 -6.11 11.35
N MET A 20 -31.86 -6.76 10.35
CA MET A 20 -31.11 -7.28 9.21
C MET A 20 -30.41 -6.18 8.40
N LEU A 21 -31.07 -5.05 8.15
CA LEU A 21 -30.45 -3.92 7.45
C LEU A 21 -29.21 -3.40 8.20
N ASN A 22 -29.28 -3.28 9.53
CA ASN A 22 -28.14 -2.86 10.34
C ASN A 22 -26.99 -3.89 10.29
N LEU A 23 -27.30 -5.19 10.30
CA LEU A 23 -26.29 -6.24 10.18
C LEU A 23 -25.61 -6.23 8.81
N ILE A 24 -26.39 -6.04 7.72
CA ILE A 24 -25.83 -5.92 6.36
C ILE A 24 -24.94 -4.69 6.26
N TYR A 25 -25.38 -3.56 6.81
CA TYR A 25 -24.57 -2.34 6.85
C TYR A 25 -23.25 -2.56 7.58
N LEU A 26 -23.29 -3.18 8.77
CA LEU A 26 -22.10 -3.49 9.54
C LEU A 26 -21.16 -4.44 8.76
N ALA A 27 -21.70 -5.50 8.17
CA ALA A 27 -20.91 -6.45 7.39
C ALA A 27 -20.20 -5.79 6.20
N ASN A 28 -20.90 -4.91 5.47
CA ASN A 28 -20.30 -4.16 4.37
C ASN A 28 -19.18 -3.22 4.85
N ASN A 29 -19.35 -2.59 6.02
CA ASN A 29 -18.32 -1.72 6.56
C ASN A 29 -17.07 -2.50 7.03
N GLU A 30 -17.27 -3.65 7.70
CA GLU A 30 -16.17 -4.54 8.09
C GLU A 30 -15.42 -5.09 6.88
N MET A 31 -16.13 -5.43 5.79
CA MET A 31 -15.49 -5.82 4.53
C MET A 31 -14.62 -4.70 3.95
N ALA A 32 -15.15 -3.47 3.87
CA ALA A 32 -14.39 -2.33 3.36
C ALA A 32 -13.15 -2.01 4.21
N HIS A 33 -13.24 -2.19 5.53
CA HIS A 33 -12.11 -2.08 6.45
C HIS A 33 -11.08 -3.19 6.23
N ALA A 34 -11.51 -4.43 6.07
CA ALA A 34 -10.62 -5.56 5.79
C ALA A 34 -9.85 -5.38 4.48
N GLU A 35 -10.50 -4.93 3.41
CA GLU A 35 -9.85 -4.61 2.13
C GLU A 35 -8.81 -3.50 2.27
N SER A 36 -9.17 -2.42 2.99
CA SER A 36 -8.24 -1.29 3.18
C SER A 36 -7.04 -1.69 4.05
N PHE A 37 -7.26 -2.60 5.01
CA PHE A 37 -6.20 -3.17 5.85
C PHE A 37 -5.26 -4.09 5.06
N ASP A 38 -5.80 -4.95 4.18
CA ASP A 38 -5.01 -5.80 3.29
C ASP A 38 -4.09 -4.97 2.38
N VAL A 39 -4.63 -3.92 1.75
CA VAL A 39 -3.85 -2.98 0.93
C VAL A 39 -2.75 -2.33 1.75
N MET A 40 -3.07 -1.79 2.93
CA MET A 40 -2.07 -1.18 3.82
C MET A 40 -0.96 -2.16 4.21
N ALA A 41 -1.32 -3.42 4.51
CA ALA A 41 -0.35 -4.46 4.85
C ALA A 41 0.61 -4.73 3.69
N LYS A 42 0.08 -4.89 2.47
CA LYS A 42 0.89 -5.06 1.24
C LYS A 42 1.84 -3.90 1.00
N VAL A 43 1.34 -2.66 1.10
CA VAL A 43 2.18 -1.45 0.94
C VAL A 43 3.28 -1.40 2.01
N ARG A 44 3.00 -1.84 3.23
CA ARG A 44 3.97 -1.88 4.33
C ARG A 44 5.05 -2.92 4.15
N VAL A 45 4.70 -4.11 3.66
CA VAL A 45 5.66 -5.16 3.30
C VAL A 45 6.55 -4.68 2.17
N PHE A 46 5.94 -4.20 1.07
CA PHE A 46 6.65 -3.66 -0.08
C PHE A 46 7.62 -2.52 0.28
N SER A 47 7.19 -1.60 1.16
CA SER A 47 8.06 -0.53 1.66
C SER A 47 9.28 -1.05 2.44
N ALA A 48 9.13 -2.17 3.14
CA ALA A 48 10.24 -2.80 3.86
C ALA A 48 11.19 -3.55 2.90
N GLU A 49 10.62 -4.22 1.89
CA GLU A 49 11.37 -4.90 0.83
C GLU A 49 12.24 -3.91 0.05
N ILE A 50 11.69 -2.75 -0.34
CA ILE A 50 12.48 -1.71 -1.01
C ILE A 50 13.69 -1.29 -0.16
N VAL A 51 13.52 -1.08 1.15
CA VAL A 51 14.63 -0.68 2.04
C VAL A 51 15.69 -1.78 2.09
N ASP A 52 15.28 -3.03 2.25
CA ASP A 52 16.19 -4.18 2.30
C ASP A 52 16.93 -4.38 0.97
N HIS A 53 16.22 -4.32 -0.14
CA HIS A 53 16.80 -4.48 -1.47
C HIS A 53 17.72 -3.33 -1.85
N THR A 54 17.40 -2.10 -1.44
CA THR A 54 18.29 -0.94 -1.56
C THR A 54 19.60 -1.18 -0.80
N ALA A 55 19.51 -1.71 0.43
CA ALA A 55 20.69 -2.04 1.22
C ALA A 55 21.51 -3.17 0.59
N LYS A 56 20.87 -4.21 0.05
CA LYS A 56 21.53 -5.31 -0.68
C LYS A 56 22.26 -4.81 -1.91
N VAL A 57 21.59 -4.02 -2.75
CA VAL A 57 22.19 -3.46 -3.97
C VAL A 57 23.40 -2.60 -3.64
N TYR A 58 23.30 -1.78 -2.58
CA TYR A 58 24.42 -0.99 -2.08
C TYR A 58 25.59 -1.85 -1.57
N ALA A 59 25.30 -2.90 -0.79
CA ALA A 59 26.32 -3.77 -0.18
C ALA A 59 27.09 -4.60 -1.21
N VAL A 60 26.44 -5.00 -2.31
CA VAL A 60 27.11 -5.69 -3.43
C VAL A 60 27.99 -4.72 -4.22
N GLY A 61 27.53 -3.50 -4.42
CA GLY A 61 28.29 -2.43 -5.07
C GLY A 61 27.97 -2.25 -6.55
N GLU A 62 28.86 -1.56 -7.25
CA GLU A 62 28.63 -1.12 -8.63
C GLU A 62 28.43 -2.26 -9.62
N GLY A 63 27.50 -2.06 -10.56
CA GLY A 63 27.19 -3.01 -11.61
C GLY A 63 26.12 -4.03 -11.23
N TYR A 64 25.79 -4.17 -9.94
CA TYR A 64 24.64 -4.95 -9.50
C TYR A 64 23.35 -4.14 -9.59
N LYS A 65 22.30 -4.78 -10.09
CA LYS A 65 20.94 -4.22 -10.18
C LYS A 65 19.97 -5.28 -9.73
N LEU A 66 18.97 -4.87 -8.94
CA LEU A 66 17.91 -5.75 -8.50
C LEU A 66 16.60 -5.31 -9.14
N LYS A 67 15.88 -6.26 -9.73
CA LYS A 67 14.56 -6.04 -10.30
C LYS A 67 13.52 -6.24 -9.20
N GLU A 68 12.72 -5.21 -8.94
CA GLU A 68 11.64 -5.24 -7.97
C GLU A 68 10.30 -5.16 -8.69
N GLU A 69 9.27 -5.81 -8.17
CA GLU A 69 7.91 -5.77 -8.70
C GLU A 69 6.97 -5.13 -7.68
N ALA A 70 6.13 -4.19 -8.14
CA ALA A 70 5.11 -3.62 -7.29
C ALA A 70 4.05 -4.67 -6.94
N PRO A 71 3.49 -4.65 -5.70
CA PRO A 71 2.52 -5.65 -5.29
C PRO A 71 1.26 -5.57 -6.15
N GLN A 72 0.70 -6.72 -6.45
CA GLN A 72 -0.51 -6.87 -7.27
C GLN A 72 -1.74 -6.37 -6.49
N ILE A 73 -2.19 -5.16 -6.80
CA ILE A 73 -3.37 -4.50 -6.24
C ILE A 73 -4.18 -3.91 -7.39
N SER A 74 -5.40 -4.40 -7.61
CA SER A 74 -6.25 -3.94 -8.72
C SER A 74 -6.44 -2.43 -8.69
N GLY A 75 -6.21 -1.76 -9.82
CA GLY A 75 -6.31 -0.30 -9.93
C GLY A 75 -5.28 0.48 -9.09
N GLY A 76 -4.27 -0.20 -8.54
CA GLY A 76 -3.23 0.39 -7.72
C GLY A 76 -2.11 1.03 -8.54
N SER A 77 -1.66 2.20 -8.11
CA SER A 77 -0.46 2.87 -8.63
C SER A 77 0.47 3.23 -7.47
N PHE A 78 1.77 3.03 -7.65
CA PHE A 78 2.78 3.18 -6.61
C PHE A 78 3.80 4.25 -7.01
N ARG A 79 3.92 5.28 -6.19
CA ARG A 79 4.97 6.29 -6.29
C ARG A 79 6.04 6.02 -5.24
N ILE A 80 7.22 5.62 -5.69
CA ILE A 80 8.39 5.41 -4.84
C ILE A 80 9.29 6.64 -4.97
N VAL A 81 9.69 7.22 -3.86
CA VAL A 81 10.56 8.40 -3.81
C VAL A 81 11.73 8.14 -2.88
N PHE A 82 12.92 8.24 -3.43
CA PHE A 82 14.16 8.30 -2.68
C PHE A 82 14.50 9.78 -2.45
N ASN A 83 14.52 10.18 -1.17
CA ASN A 83 14.90 11.51 -0.76
C ASN A 83 16.29 11.46 -0.12
N GLY A 84 17.31 11.70 -0.95
CA GLY A 84 18.71 11.74 -0.54
C GLY A 84 19.06 12.87 0.42
N THR A 85 18.28 13.96 0.42
CA THR A 85 18.50 15.09 1.35
C THR A 85 18.18 14.71 2.79
N THR A 86 17.13 13.90 3.01
CA THR A 86 16.69 13.46 4.34
C THR A 86 16.99 11.99 4.63
N ASN A 87 17.61 11.29 3.66
CA ASN A 87 17.87 9.86 3.66
C ASN A 87 16.63 9.00 3.94
N LYS A 88 15.50 9.33 3.29
CA LYS A 88 14.20 8.67 3.46
C LYS A 88 13.70 8.05 2.17
N ILE A 89 13.14 6.86 2.30
CA ILE A 89 12.39 6.16 1.25
C ILE A 89 10.91 6.33 1.57
N ILE A 90 10.18 6.85 0.59
CA ILE A 90 8.76 7.15 0.71
C ILE A 90 8.03 6.32 -0.34
N VAL A 91 7.04 5.57 0.09
CA VAL A 91 6.15 4.81 -0.80
C VAL A 91 4.75 5.34 -0.62
N ASN A 92 4.16 5.83 -1.71
CA ASN A 92 2.78 6.26 -1.76
C ASN A 92 2.02 5.35 -2.73
N ALA A 93 1.03 4.62 -2.24
CA ALA A 93 0.15 3.82 -3.09
C ALA A 93 -1.21 4.50 -3.20
N THR A 94 -1.72 4.62 -4.43
CA THR A 94 -3.05 5.12 -4.73
C THR A 94 -3.89 3.94 -5.22
N VAL A 95 -4.94 3.58 -4.49
CA VAL A 95 -5.84 2.46 -4.81
C VAL A 95 -7.28 2.94 -4.63
N ASP A 96 -8.10 2.87 -5.67
CA ASP A 96 -9.52 3.28 -5.65
C ASP A 96 -9.75 4.70 -5.06
N GLY A 97 -8.84 5.62 -5.36
CA GLY A 97 -8.88 7.02 -4.87
C GLY A 97 -8.43 7.21 -3.41
N LYS A 98 -8.03 6.14 -2.72
CA LYS A 98 -7.40 6.20 -1.39
C LYS A 98 -5.89 6.23 -1.51
N ASN A 99 -5.23 7.04 -0.69
CA ASN A 99 -3.78 7.15 -0.64
C ASN A 99 -3.23 6.47 0.62
N TYR A 100 -2.23 5.61 0.45
CA TYR A 100 -1.52 4.91 1.51
C TYR A 100 -0.07 5.36 1.51
N TRP A 101 0.34 6.07 2.55
CA TRP A 101 1.65 6.70 2.63
C TRP A 101 2.51 6.08 3.73
N ILE A 102 3.67 5.55 3.33
CA ILE A 102 4.65 4.96 4.26
C ILE A 102 6.00 5.62 4.05
N VAL A 103 6.61 6.05 5.17
CA VAL A 103 7.96 6.63 5.20
C VAL A 103 8.87 5.70 5.99
N LYS A 104 10.01 5.36 5.39
CA LYS A 104 11.07 4.60 6.01
C LYS A 104 12.39 5.36 5.92
N ASN A 105 13.22 5.23 6.94
CA ASN A 105 14.60 5.70 6.84
C ASN A 105 15.38 4.70 6.00
N SER A 106 16.24 5.21 5.12
CA SER A 106 17.21 4.36 4.44
C SER A 106 18.36 3.99 5.39
N THR A 107 18.85 2.76 5.29
CA THR A 107 20.04 2.29 6.00
C THR A 107 21.33 2.63 5.25
N VAL A 108 21.23 2.99 3.98
CA VAL A 108 22.35 3.33 3.09
C VAL A 108 22.15 4.70 2.46
N PRO A 109 23.21 5.39 2.01
CA PRO A 109 23.09 6.65 1.27
C PRO A 109 22.27 6.45 -0.02
N ILE A 110 21.25 7.28 -0.22
CA ILE A 110 20.40 7.28 -1.43
C ILE A 110 20.52 8.60 -2.19
N THR A 111 20.33 8.57 -3.50
CA THR A 111 20.19 9.78 -4.32
C THR A 111 18.74 10.24 -4.39
N ASN A 112 18.52 11.48 -4.82
CA ASN A 112 17.17 11.98 -5.09
C ASN A 112 16.64 11.37 -6.39
N ALA A 113 15.61 10.54 -6.27
CA ALA A 113 14.96 9.90 -7.41
C ALA A 113 13.49 9.59 -7.09
N SER A 114 12.66 9.52 -8.12
CA SER A 114 11.27 9.10 -7.96
C SER A 114 10.78 8.39 -9.21
N ILE A 115 10.01 7.33 -9.01
CA ILE A 115 9.34 6.58 -10.06
C ILE A 115 7.87 6.40 -9.69
N VAL A 116 7.03 6.31 -10.70
CA VAL A 116 5.65 5.86 -10.59
C VAL A 116 5.54 4.57 -11.38
N VAL A 117 5.04 3.51 -10.76
CA VAL A 117 4.83 2.21 -11.38
C VAL A 117 3.39 1.77 -11.12
N ASP A 118 2.78 1.13 -12.10
CA ASP A 118 1.46 0.54 -11.90
C ASP A 118 1.58 -0.80 -11.14
N SER A 119 0.45 -1.26 -10.62
CA SER A 119 0.38 -2.56 -9.94
C SER A 119 0.96 -3.68 -10.80
N GLY A 120 1.91 -4.42 -10.26
CA GLY A 120 2.55 -5.53 -10.96
C GLY A 120 3.62 -5.14 -11.96
N GLU A 121 3.86 -3.84 -12.15
CA GLU A 121 4.98 -3.39 -12.95
C GLU A 121 6.28 -3.52 -12.16
N SER A 122 7.35 -3.74 -12.91
CA SER A 122 8.67 -3.90 -12.35
C SER A 122 9.54 -2.69 -12.60
N PHE A 123 10.44 -2.41 -11.68
CA PHE A 123 11.44 -1.37 -11.77
C PHE A 123 12.80 -1.88 -11.28
N TRP A 124 13.84 -1.08 -11.48
CA TRP A 124 15.19 -1.43 -11.08
C TRP A 124 15.67 -0.59 -9.90
N ILE A 125 16.23 -1.28 -8.92
CA ILE A 125 17.03 -0.69 -7.86
C ILE A 125 18.49 -0.85 -8.27
N THR A 126 19.21 0.27 -8.33
CA THR A 126 20.58 0.34 -8.85
C THR A 126 21.48 1.15 -7.92
N THR A 127 22.78 1.11 -8.15
CA THR A 127 23.71 2.06 -7.52
C THR A 127 24.23 3.06 -8.54
N VAL A 128 24.42 4.31 -8.13
CA VAL A 128 25.08 5.35 -8.90
C VAL A 128 26.23 5.93 -8.08
N ARG A 129 27.40 6.13 -8.70
CA ARG A 129 28.52 6.82 -8.09
C ARG A 129 28.48 8.30 -8.47
N ILE A 130 28.54 9.15 -7.45
CA ILE A 130 28.57 10.61 -7.59
C ILE A 130 29.82 11.09 -6.84
N GLY A 131 30.84 11.49 -7.59
CA GLY A 131 32.16 11.76 -7.02
C GLY A 131 32.82 10.49 -6.49
N GLU A 132 33.25 10.51 -5.23
CA GLU A 132 33.89 9.36 -4.56
C GLU A 132 32.91 8.46 -3.82
N MET A 133 31.63 8.85 -3.72
CA MET A 133 30.62 8.14 -2.95
C MET A 133 29.65 7.35 -3.85
N LEU A 134 29.32 6.14 -3.39
CA LEU A 134 28.25 5.32 -3.96
C LEU A 134 26.92 5.71 -3.31
N TYR A 135 25.86 5.75 -4.11
CA TYR A 135 24.48 5.98 -3.65
C TYR A 135 23.56 4.95 -4.27
N ALA A 136 22.55 4.50 -3.53
CA ALA A 136 21.48 3.72 -4.12
C ALA A 136 20.48 4.63 -4.84
N ASN A 137 19.93 4.14 -5.94
CA ASN A 137 19.07 4.85 -6.87
C ASN A 137 17.95 3.92 -7.38
N ILE A 138 16.90 4.51 -7.93
CA ILE A 138 15.78 3.81 -8.57
C ILE A 138 15.62 4.30 -10.01
N THR A 139 15.35 3.38 -10.91
CA THR A 139 15.09 3.65 -12.33
C THR A 139 13.97 2.75 -12.82
N GLU A 140 13.28 3.17 -13.89
CA GLU A 140 12.37 2.31 -14.67
C GLU A 140 13.10 1.08 -15.20
#